data_AF-A0A346YJT0-F1
#
_entry.id   AF-A0A346YJT0-F1
#
_cell.length_a   1.000
_cell.length_b   1.000
_cell.length_c   1.000
_cell.angle_alpha   90.00
_cell.angle_beta   90.00
_cell.angle_gamma   90.00
#
_symmetry.space_group_name_H-M   'P 1'
#
loop_
_entity.id
_entity.type
_entity.pdbx_description
1 polymer ?
#
loop_
_entity_poly.entity_id
_entity_poly.type
_entity_poly.pdbx_seq_one_letter_code
_entity_poly.pdbx_strand_id
1 'polypeptide(L)'
;MADGTLSDAQKEQIKLRATFLNNIGIGVLLVGVFTPVARLVYDGSAVEAGFSKFVLPMLVCFFLGVVLHLGGGWILRGLTR
;
A
#
# COMPACT_ATOMS: atom_id res chain seq x y z
N MET A 1 36.79 -13.76 3.80
CA MET A 1 35.67 -13.46 2.90
C MET A 1 34.48 -14.20 3.49
N ALA A 2 33.70 -13.55 4.35
CA ALA A 2 32.55 -14.18 5.00
C ALA A 2 31.45 -14.31 3.95
N ASP A 3 31.05 -15.53 3.65
CA ASP A 3 29.88 -15.82 2.83
C ASP A 3 28.66 -15.18 3.52
N GLY A 4 28.08 -14.16 2.89
CA GLY A 4 27.22 -13.14 3.51
C GLY A 4 25.80 -13.61 3.80
N THR A 5 25.63 -14.80 4.40
CA THR A 5 24.32 -15.37 4.71
C THR A 5 23.69 -14.65 5.90
N LEU A 6 22.56 -13.98 5.68
CA LEU A 6 21.74 -13.36 6.74
C LEU A 6 21.37 -14.37 7.83
N SER A 7 21.42 -13.95 9.09
CA SER A 7 20.92 -14.77 10.21
C SER A 7 19.40 -14.92 10.17
N ASP A 8 18.87 -15.94 10.84
CA ASP A 8 17.42 -16.18 10.85
C ASP A 8 16.64 -15.02 11.47
N ALA A 9 17.18 -14.36 12.50
CA ALA A 9 16.59 -13.15 13.08
C ALA A 9 16.54 -11.99 12.07
N GLN A 10 17.57 -11.83 11.24
CA GLN A 10 17.58 -10.80 10.19
C GLN A 10 16.56 -11.10 9.09
N LYS A 11 16.43 -12.37 8.70
CA LYS A 11 15.41 -12.82 7.74
C LYS A 11 14.00 -12.58 8.24
N GLU A 12 13.74 -12.89 9.51
CA GLU A 12 12.44 -12.66 10.14
C GLU A 12 12.11 -11.16 10.24
N GLN A 13 13.09 -10.33 10.61
CA GLN A 13 12.89 -8.87 10.66
C GLN A 13 12.52 -8.29 9.28
N ILE A 14 13.18 -8.75 8.21
CA ILE A 14 12.89 -8.30 6.85
C ILE A 14 11.49 -8.73 6.42
N LYS A 15 11.08 -9.98 6.73
CA LYS A 15 9.72 -10.47 6.49
C LYS A 15 8.68 -9.61 7.21
N LEU A 16 8.88 -9.33 8.50
CA LEU A 16 7.95 -8.51 9.29
C LEU A 16 7.83 -7.09 8.71
N ARG A 17 8.94 -6.46 8.31
CA ARG A 17 8.93 -5.13 7.67
C ARG A 17 8.18 -5.14 6.34
N ALA A 18 8.41 -6.15 5.50
CA ALA A 18 7.72 -6.31 4.23
C ALA A 18 6.20 -6.49 4.44
N THR A 19 5.79 -7.35 5.38
CA THR A 19 4.38 -7.55 5.75
C THR A 19 3.76 -6.29 6.34
N PHE A 20 4.48 -5.55 7.17
CA PHE A 20 4.00 -4.30 7.74
C PHE A 20 3.74 -3.23 6.66
N LEU A 21 4.70 -3.02 5.76
CA LEU A 21 4.54 -2.12 4.61
C LEU A 21 3.37 -2.53 3.72
N ASN A 22 3.23 -3.84 3.46
CA ASN A 22 2.11 -4.38 2.71
C ASN A 22 0.76 -4.07 3.38
N ASN A 23 0.66 -4.26 4.70
CA ASN A 23 -0.57 -3.99 5.45
C ASN A 23 -0.92 -2.50 5.48
N ILE A 24 0.06 -1.61 5.55
CA ILE A 24 -0.18 -0.16 5.37
C ILE A 24 -0.72 0.10 3.97
N GLY A 25 -0.12 -0.48 2.93
CA GLY A 25 -0.59 -0.33 1.56
C GLY A 25 -2.05 -0.74 1.38
N ILE A 26 -2.44 -1.89 1.96
CA ILE A 26 -3.83 -2.35 1.97
C ILE A 26 -4.74 -1.35 2.71
N GLY A 27 -4.33 -0.87 3.88
CA GLY A 27 -5.11 0.12 4.65
C GLY A 27 -5.32 1.42 3.87
N VAL A 28 -4.28 1.92 3.20
CA VAL A 28 -4.36 3.12 2.34
C VAL A 28 -5.33 2.89 1.18
N LEU A 29 -5.31 1.72 0.54
CA LEU A 29 -6.27 1.39 -0.52
C LEU A 29 -7.70 1.31 0.03
N LEU A 30 -7.89 0.61 1.14
CA LEU A 30 -9.22 0.37 1.69
C LEU A 30 -9.86 1.67 2.19
N VAL A 31 -9.12 2.54 2.87
CA VAL A 31 -9.68 3.83 3.31
C VAL A 31 -9.71 4.84 2.17
N GLY A 32 -8.60 5.05 1.49
CA GLY A 32 -8.43 6.13 0.52
C GLY A 32 -9.11 5.89 -0.83
N VAL A 33 -9.39 4.64 -1.19
CA VAL A 33 -10.08 4.29 -2.45
C VAL A 33 -11.54 3.92 -2.21
N PHE A 34 -11.85 3.03 -1.26
CA PHE A 34 -13.24 2.60 -1.09
C PHE A 34 -14.13 3.68 -0.46
N THR A 35 -13.61 4.55 0.41
CA THR A 35 -14.43 5.63 1.01
C THR A 35 -15.00 6.59 -0.05
N PRO A 36 -14.19 7.15 -0.98
CA PRO A 36 -14.73 7.99 -2.06
C PRO A 36 -15.65 7.21 -3.00
N VAL A 37 -15.39 5.93 -3.28
CA VAL A 37 -16.33 5.09 -4.05
C VAL A 37 -17.68 4.97 -3.34
N ALA A 38 -17.69 4.70 -2.04
CA ALA A 38 -18.92 4.64 -1.25
C ALA A 38 -19.66 6.00 -1.26
N ARG A 39 -18.95 7.12 -1.16
CA ARG A 39 -19.56 8.45 -1.28
C ARG A 39 -20.19 8.66 -2.65
N LEU A 40 -19.53 8.28 -3.74
CA LEU A 40 -20.08 8.41 -5.09
C LEU A 40 -21.32 7.52 -5.32
N VAL A 41 -21.39 6.35 -4.68
CA VAL A 41 -22.52 5.41 -4.81
C VAL A 41 -23.72 5.82 -3.95
N TYR A 42 -23.48 6.28 -2.72
CA TYR A 42 -24.53 6.49 -1.72
C TYR A 42 -24.87 7.96 -1.45
N ASP A 43 -24.04 8.92 -1.85
CA ASP A 43 -24.25 10.35 -1.64
C ASP A 43 -24.30 11.10 -2.97
N GLY A 44 -25.50 11.36 -3.46
CA GLY A 44 -25.74 12.05 -4.74
C GLY A 44 -25.11 13.44 -4.83
N SER A 45 -24.83 14.09 -3.69
CA SER A 45 -24.16 15.41 -3.67
C SER A 45 -22.66 15.33 -3.98
N ALA A 46 -22.06 14.13 -3.83
CA ALA A 46 -20.64 13.91 -4.12
C ALA A 46 -20.34 14.02 -5.63
N VAL A 47 -21.32 13.74 -6.49
CA VAL A 47 -21.20 13.85 -7.95
C VAL A 47 -21.06 15.32 -8.37
N GLU A 48 -21.79 16.22 -7.73
CA GLU A 48 -21.74 17.66 -8.04
C GLU A 48 -20.52 18.37 -7.44
N ALA A 49 -19.97 17.84 -6.35
CA ALA A 49 -18.82 18.43 -5.66
C ALA A 49 -17.49 18.38 -6.45
N GLY A 50 -17.48 17.73 -7.61
CA GLY A 50 -16.45 17.87 -8.64
C GLY A 50 -15.32 16.84 -8.57
N PHE A 51 -14.80 16.50 -9.75
CA PHE A 51 -13.80 15.44 -9.98
C PHE A 51 -12.54 15.58 -9.10
N SER A 52 -12.10 16.81 -8.82
CA SER A 52 -10.89 17.09 -8.05
C SER A 52 -11.00 16.73 -6.57
N LYS A 53 -12.18 16.78 -5.95
CA LYS A 53 -12.35 16.50 -4.51
C LYS A 53 -12.36 15.02 -4.17
N PHE A 54 -12.75 14.16 -5.12
CA PHE A 54 -12.89 12.72 -4.87
C PHE A 54 -11.89 11.89 -5.67
N VAL A 55 -11.69 12.20 -6.95
CA VAL A 55 -10.87 11.36 -7.82
C VAL A 55 -9.39 11.58 -7.58
N LEU A 56 -8.95 12.83 -7.38
CA LEU A 56 -7.54 13.11 -7.13
C LEU A 56 -7.01 12.43 -5.84
N PRO A 57 -7.65 12.56 -4.66
CA PRO A 57 -7.19 11.86 -3.47
C PRO A 57 -7.31 10.33 -3.60
N MET A 58 -8.36 9.83 -4.28
CA MET A 58 -8.49 8.39 -4.57
C MET A 58 -7.31 7.87 -5.40
N LEU A 59 -6.90 8.59 -6.44
CA LEU A 59 -5.74 8.23 -7.25
C LEU A 59 -4.44 8.29 -6.44
N VAL A 60 -4.24 9.35 -5.64
CA VAL A 60 -3.05 9.48 -4.78
C VAL A 60 -2.96 8.30 -3.80
N CYS A 61 -4.05 7.96 -3.12
CA CYS A 61 -4.10 6.80 -2.23
C CYS A 61 -3.89 5.49 -2.98
N PHE A 62 -4.47 5.35 -4.18
CA PHE A 62 -4.26 4.18 -5.03
C PHE A 62 -2.77 3.97 -5.36
N PHE A 63 -2.12 4.99 -5.92
CA PHE A 63 -0.71 4.92 -6.27
C PHE A 63 0.19 4.71 -5.06
N LEU A 64 -0.09 5.40 -3.94
CA LEU A 64 0.66 5.22 -2.70
C LEU A 64 0.53 3.78 -2.18
N GLY A 65 -0.68 3.22 -2.15
CA GLY A 65 -0.93 1.86 -1.72
C GLY A 65 -0.22 0.83 -2.61
N VAL A 66 -0.26 1.02 -3.93
CA VAL A 66 0.46 0.18 -4.90
C VAL A 66 1.97 0.24 -4.70
N VAL A 67 2.54 1.43 -4.52
CA VAL A 67 3.99 1.60 -4.27
C VAL A 67 4.40 0.91 -2.97
N LEU A 68 3.61 1.04 -1.89
CA LEU A 68 3.89 0.36 -0.62
C LEU A 68 3.81 -1.16 -0.74
N HIS A 69 2.82 -1.67 -1.47
CA HIS A 69 2.66 -3.10 -1.73
C HIS A 69 3.85 -3.67 -2.53
N LEU A 70 4.21 -3.02 -3.64
CA LEU A 70 5.34 -3.42 -4.48
C LEU A 70 6.67 -3.28 -3.74
N GLY A 71 6.85 -2.23 -2.95
CA GLY A 71 8.03 -2.00 -2.12
C GLY A 71 8.22 -3.10 -1.08
N GLY A 72 7.14 -3.50 -0.39
CA GLY A 72 7.15 -4.66 0.51
C GLY A 72 7.54 -5.96 -0.22
N GLY A 73 7.00 -6.19 -1.41
CA GLY A 73 7.33 -7.35 -2.25
C GLY A 73 8.78 -7.36 -2.74
N TRP A 74 9.34 -6.20 -3.09
CA TRP A 74 10.75 -6.07 -3.48
C TRP A 74 11.71 -6.33 -2.31
N ILE A 75 11.39 -5.80 -1.13
CA ILE A 75 12.15 -6.08 0.10
C ILE A 75 12.17 -7.60 0.39
N LEU A 76 11.05 -8.28 0.17
CA LEU A 76 10.95 -9.73 0.36
C LEU A 76 11.73 -10.52 -0.71
N ARG A 77 11.70 -10.09 -1.97
CA ARG A 77 12.46 -10.72 -3.07
C ARG A 77 13.97 -10.65 -2.87
N GLY A 78 14.46 -9.58 -2.23
CA GLY A 78 15.87 -9.47 -1.83
C GLY A 78 16.33 -10.54 -0.84
N LEU A 79 15.40 -11.27 -0.20
CA LEU A 79 15.70 -12.36 0.74
C LEU A 79 15.88 -13.73 0.07
N THR A 80 15.44 -13.88 -1.18
CA THR A 80 15.46 -15.16 -1.91
C THR A 80 16.71 -15.29 -2.79
N ARG A 81 17.46 -14.20 -2.97
CA ARG A 81 18.76 -14.16 -3.65
C ARG A 81 19.88 -14.28 -2.63
#